data_AF-A0A1V4YH28-F1
#
_entry.id   AF-A0A1V4YH28-F1
#
_cell.length_a   1.000
_cell.length_b   1.000
_cell.length_c   1.000
_cell.angle_alpha   90.00
_cell.angle_beta   90.00
_cell.angle_gamma   90.00
#
_symmetry.space_group_name_H-M   'P 1'
#
loop_
_entity.id
_entity.type
_entity.pdbx_description
1 polymer ?
#
loop_
_entity_poly.entity_id
_entity_poly.type
_entity_poly.pdbx_seq_one_letter_code
_entity_poly.pdbx_strand_id
1 'polypeptide(L)' 'MEKTQEPLFTSKVIGVLIAGFAICAFLFYEMMKFADAGNLILVILTSIAISIVAIVILKFIKHQQIKRI' A
#
# COMPACT_ATOMS: atom_id res chain seq x y z
N MET A 1 -9.39 8.92 -32.65
CA MET A 1 -9.77 7.85 -31.69
C MET A 1 -9.20 8.22 -30.34
N GLU A 2 -9.97 8.96 -29.56
CA GLU A 2 -9.62 9.33 -28.20
C GLU A 2 -9.74 8.06 -27.35
N LYS A 3 -8.62 7.58 -26.79
CA LYS A 3 -8.65 6.44 -25.86
C LYS A 3 -9.31 6.94 -24.57
N THR A 4 -10.63 6.80 -24.51
CA THR A 4 -11.42 6.97 -23.29
C THR A 4 -10.75 6.14 -22.21
N GLN A 5 -10.14 6.82 -21.24
CA GLN A 5 -9.65 6.18 -20.03
C GLN A 5 -10.86 5.60 -19.32
N GLU A 6 -11.10 4.31 -19.55
CA GLU A 6 -12.01 3.51 -18.76
C GLU A 6 -11.64 3.77 -17.29
N PRO A 7 -12.60 4.06 -16.38
CA PRO A 7 -12.28 4.27 -14.98
C PRO A 7 -11.80 2.93 -14.39
N LEU A 8 -10.52 2.61 -14.60
CA LEU A 8 -9.82 1.42 -14.14
C LEU A 8 -9.84 1.36 -12.60
N PHE A 9 -10.14 2.49 -11.97
CA PHE A 9 -10.34 2.65 -10.54
C PHE A 9 -11.81 2.97 -10.23
N THR A 10 -12.60 1.96 -9.87
CA THR A 10 -13.85 2.22 -9.13
C THR A 10 -13.55 2.90 -7.81
N SER A 11 -14.45 3.74 -7.34
CA SER A 11 -14.36 4.51 -6.10
C SER A 11 -13.88 3.69 -4.89
N LYS A 12 -14.25 2.40 -4.81
CA LYS A 12 -13.75 1.45 -3.79
C LYS A 12 -12.25 1.20 -3.87
N VAL A 13 -11.69 1.03 -5.07
CA VAL A 13 -10.25 0.78 -5.26
C VAL A 13 -9.44 2.04 -4.91
N ILE A 14 -9.95 3.21 -5.29
CA ILE A 14 -9.36 4.50 -4.92
C ILE A 14 -9.29 4.65 -3.40
N GLY A 15 -10.38 4.36 -2.69
CA GLY A 15 -10.41 4.43 -1.22
C GLY A 15 -9.38 3.51 -0.55
N VAL A 16 -9.20 2.29 -1.06
CA VAL A 16 -8.21 1.33 -0.55
C VAL A 16 -6.78 1.80 -0.83
N LEU A 17 -6.54 2.37 -2.01
CA LEU A 17 -5.22 2.91 -2.35
C LEU A 17 -4.84 4.10 -1.48
N ILE A 18 -5.77 5.03 -1.22
CA ILE A 18 -5.54 6.18 -0.34
C ILE A 18 -5.26 5.70 1.09
N ALA A 19 -6.09 4.78 1.62
CA ALA A 19 -5.87 4.21 2.94
C ALA A 19 -4.52 3.46 3.02
N GLY A 20 -4.20 2.66 2.01
CA GLY A 20 -2.93 1.96 1.92
C GLY A 20 -1.73 2.90 1.87
N PHE A 21 -1.85 4.01 1.14
CA PHE A 21 -0.81 5.03 1.06
C PHE A 21 -0.58 5.72 2.41
N ALA A 22 -1.66 6.06 3.13
CA ALA A 22 -1.56 6.64 4.47
C ALA A 22 -0.88 5.68 5.46
N ILE A 23 -1.21 4.39 5.40
CA ILE A 23 -0.59 3.35 6.23
C ILE A 23 0.90 3.21 5.89
N CYS A 24 1.26 3.14 4.60
CA CYS A 24 2.66 3.07 4.17
C CYS A 24 3.45 4.30 4.63
N ALA A 25 2.90 5.51 4.48
CA ALA A 25 3.55 6.74 4.94
C ALA A 25 3.82 6.72 6.45
N PHE A 26 2.86 6.22 7.24
CA PHE A 26 3.04 6.06 8.68
C PHE A 26 4.14 5.04 9.02
N LEU A 27 4.16 3.87 8.37
CA LEU A 27 5.20 2.87 8.60
C LEU A 27 6.59 3.37 8.18
N PHE A 28 6.67 4.14 7.09
CA PHE A 28 7.92 4.77 6.65
C PHE A 28 8.42 5.81 7.66
N TYR A 29 7.52 6.58 8.26
CA TYR A 29 7.87 7.54 9.31
C TYR A 29 8.46 6.83 10.54
N GLU A 30 7.83 5.74 11.01
CA GLU A 30 8.37 4.92 12.10
C GLU A 30 9.72 4.31 11.72
N MET A 31 9.87 3.79 10.50
CA MET A 31 11.14 3.28 9.99
C MET A 31 12.26 4.34 10.03
N MET A 32 11.98 5.58 9.60
CA MET A 32 12.94 6.69 9.68
C MET A 32 13.33 6.98 11.13
N LYS A 33 12.36 7.02 12.04
CA LYS A 33 12.61 7.22 13.46
C LYS A 33 13.49 6.11 14.07
N PHE A 34 13.32 4.86 13.64
CA PHE A 34 14.19 3.75 14.06
C PHE A 34 15.60 3.86 13.45
N ALA A 35 15.70 4.38 12.22
CA ALA A 35 16.98 4.63 11.58
C ALA A 35 17.77 5.73 12.29
N ASP A 36 17.10 6.83 12.67
CA ASP A 36 17.70 7.92 13.45
C ASP A 36 18.11 7.46 14.86
N ALA A 37 17.36 6.53 15.47
CA ALA A 37 17.73 5.90 16.73
C ALA A 37 18.91 4.90 16.62
N GLY A 38 19.43 4.66 15.42
CA GLY A 38 20.49 3.68 15.16
C GLY A 38 20.04 2.22 15.33
N ASN A 39 18.74 1.96 15.42
CA ASN A 39 18.21 0.62 15.66
C ASN A 39 17.91 -0.11 14.34
N LEU A 40 18.96 -0.66 13.73
CA LEU A 40 18.89 -1.39 12.46
C LEU A 40 17.91 -2.57 12.48
N ILE A 41 17.76 -3.24 13.62
CA ILE A 41 16.86 -4.40 13.75
C ILE A 41 15.41 -3.96 13.52
N LEU A 42 14.99 -2.88 14.19
CA LEU A 42 13.64 -2.35 14.01
C LEU A 42 13.41 -1.84 12.60
N VAL A 43 14.40 -1.16 11.99
CA VAL A 43 14.31 -0.71 10.58
C VAL A 43 14.00 -1.87 9.64
N ILE A 44 14.74 -2.97 9.74
CA ILE A 44 14.52 -4.18 8.91
C ILE A 44 13.14 -4.77 9.18
N LEU A 45 12.73 -4.85 10.45
CA LEU A 45 11.40 -5.34 10.83
C LEU A 45 10.28 -4.49 10.22
N THR A 46 10.39 -3.16 10.28
CA THR A 46 9.43 -2.25 9.65
C THR A 46 9.42 -2.37 8.13
N SER A 47 10.58 -2.54 7.48
CA SER A 47 10.65 -2.76 6.03
C SER A 47 9.91 -4.03 5.60
N ILE A 48 10.03 -5.10 6.38
CA ILE A 48 9.27 -6.34 6.16
C ILE A 48 7.77 -6.07 6.36
N ALA A 49 7.38 -5.33 7.39
CA ALA A 49 5.98 -4.97 7.64
C ALA A 49 5.37 -4.17 6.47
N ILE A 50 6.09 -3.19 5.92
CA ILE A 50 5.68 -2.43 4.73
C ILE A 50 5.42 -3.37 3.55
N SER A 51 6.31 -4.35 3.34
CA SER A 51 6.16 -5.34 2.25
C SER A 51 4.90 -6.20 2.42
N ILE A 52 4.59 -6.63 3.66
CA ILE A 52 3.37 -7.38 3.97
C ILE A 52 2.13 -6.53 3.66
N VAL A 53 2.11 -5.26 4.07
CA VAL A 53 1.01 -4.33 3.78
C VAL A 53 0.79 -4.19 2.27
N ALA A 54 1.85 -4.04 1.48
CA ALA A 54 1.75 -3.96 0.03
C ALA A 54 1.12 -5.23 -0.58
N ILE A 55 1.51 -6.42 -0.10
CA ILE A 55 0.93 -7.69 -0.54
C ILE A 55 -0.56 -7.79 -0.16
N VAL A 56 -0.95 -7.33 1.03
CA VAL A 56 -2.35 -7.32 1.48
C VAL A 56 -3.19 -6.41 0.57
N ILE A 57 -2.71 -5.22 0.24
CA ILE A 57 -3.37 -4.30 -0.68
C ILE A 57 -3.51 -4.96 -2.07
N LEU A 58 -2.44 -5.58 -2.58
CA LEU A 58 -2.47 -6.26 -3.89
C LEU A 58 -3.48 -7.41 -3.92
N LYS A 59 -3.52 -8.24 -2.87
CA LYS A 59 -4.52 -9.32 -2.73
C LYS A 59 -5.94 -8.75 -2.67
N PHE A 60 -6.15 -7.66 -1.94
CA PHE A 60 -7.46 -7.01 -1.84
C PHE A 60 -7.93 -6.48 -3.20
N ILE A 61 -7.06 -5.78 -3.93
CA ILE A 61 -7.36 -5.28 -5.26
C ILE A 61 -7.68 -6.43 -6.21
N LYS A 62 -6.85 -7.49 -6.22
CA LYS A 62 -7.07 -8.68 -7.06
C LYS A 62 -8.42 -9.33 -6.75
N HIS A 63 -8.78 -9.44 -5.47
CA HIS A 63 -10.07 -10.01 -5.05
C HIS A 63 -11.27 -9.13 -5.48
N GLN A 64 -11.13 -7.80 -5.44
CA GLN A 64 -12.16 -6.87 -5.92
C GLN A 64 -12.31 -6.90 -7.45
N GLN A 65 -11.23 -7.13 -8.20
CA GLN A 65 -11.24 -7.25 -9.66
C GLN A 65 -11.88 -8.58 -10.10
N ILE A 66 -11.56 -9.69 -9.42
CA ILE A 66 -12.18 -11.01 -9.70
C ILE A 66 -13.70 -10.98 -9.49
N LYS A 67 -14.19 -10.22 -8.51
CA LYS A 67 -15.63 -10.09 -8.25
C LYS A 67 -16.42 -9.29 -9.31
N ARG A 68 -15.75 -8.67 -10.28
CA ARG A 68 -16.38 -7.90 -11.36
C ARG A 68 -16.48 -8.64 -12.69
N ILE A 69 -15.81 -9.78 -12.84
CA ILE A 69 -15.92 -10.67 -14.00
C ILE A 69 -17.00 -11.71 -13.68
#